data_AF-A0A535KYQ3-F1
#
_entry.id   AF-A0A535KYQ3-F1
#
_cell.length_a   1.000
_cell.length_b   1.000
_cell.length_c   1.000
_cell.angle_alpha   90.00
_cell.angle_beta   90.00
_cell.angle_gamma   90.00
#
_symmetry.space_group_name_H-M   'P 1'
#
loop_
_entity.id
_entity.type
_entity.pdbx_description
1 polymer ?
#
loop_
_entity_poly.entity_id
_entity_poly.type
_entity_poly.pdbx_seq_one_letter_code
_entity_poly.pdbx_strand_id
1 'polypeptide(L)'
;MNSKSILFDGRRRLTRVALPLLTVLFSLMLATPAQASASTVTTSTEFPISLTVFIPCAAGGTGEFVALSGDLHDLFHVTFDGNGGFHLDAQDNPQGVSGVGWHDCVHRCEQLPYHWQWARKQLPGA
;
A
#
# COMPACT_ATOMS: atom_id res chain seq x y z
N MET A 1 59.96 49.28 -11.72
CA MET A 1 58.84 48.33 -11.90
C MET A 1 57.69 48.72 -10.98
N ASN A 2 56.45 48.74 -11.49
CA ASN A 2 55.31 49.38 -10.83
C ASN A 2 54.48 48.37 -10.02
N SER A 3 54.45 48.51 -8.69
CA SER A 3 53.88 47.58 -7.69
C SER A 3 52.35 47.38 -7.75
N LYS A 4 51.64 48.03 -8.68
CA LYS A 4 50.17 48.06 -8.72
C LYS A 4 49.54 46.86 -9.45
N SER A 5 50.31 46.09 -10.22
CA SER A 5 49.80 45.00 -11.06
C SER A 5 49.48 43.70 -10.30
N ILE A 6 50.15 43.43 -9.18
CA ILE A 6 49.97 42.18 -8.42
C ILE A 6 48.68 42.19 -7.58
N LEU A 7 48.26 43.37 -7.11
CA LEU A 7 47.10 43.52 -6.24
C LEU A 7 45.75 43.43 -6.99
N PHE A 8 45.76 43.65 -8.31
CA PHE A 8 44.56 43.56 -9.17
C PHE A 8 44.22 42.12 -9.58
N ASP A 9 45.15 41.18 -9.50
CA ASP A 9 44.96 39.79 -9.96
C ASP A 9 44.24 38.92 -8.90
N GLY A 10 44.60 39.06 -7.62
CA GLY A 10 43.94 38.34 -6.53
C GLY A 10 42.46 38.69 -6.32
N ARG A 11 42.11 39.98 -6.48
CA ARG A 11 40.73 40.47 -6.34
C ARG A 11 39.82 40.03 -7.48
N ARG A 12 40.38 39.72 -8.66
CA ARG A 12 39.69 39.16 -9.84
C ARG A 12 39.55 37.63 -9.78
N ARG A 13 40.48 36.92 -9.12
CA ARG A 13 40.38 35.48 -8.85
C ARG A 13 39.36 35.14 -7.76
N LEU A 14 39.34 35.91 -6.66
CA LEU A 14 38.38 35.71 -5.56
C LEU A 14 36.92 35.93 -6.00
N THR A 15 36.65 36.93 -6.85
CA THR A 15 35.30 37.20 -7.38
C THR A 15 34.82 36.13 -8.38
N ARG A 16 35.70 35.50 -9.14
CA ARG A 16 35.35 34.44 -10.11
C ARG A 16 34.92 33.13 -9.45
N VAL A 17 35.34 32.86 -8.21
CA VAL A 17 34.98 31.64 -7.46
C VAL A 17 33.85 31.92 -6.47
N ALA A 18 33.81 33.10 -5.86
CA ALA A 18 32.76 33.44 -4.89
C ALA A 18 31.37 33.54 -5.52
N LEU A 19 31.27 34.04 -6.76
CA LEU A 19 29.99 34.21 -7.45
C LEU A 19 29.27 32.87 -7.78
N PRO A 20 29.92 31.85 -8.39
CA PRO A 20 29.27 30.57 -8.61
C PRO A 20 28.94 29.85 -7.29
N LEU A 21 29.78 29.99 -6.27
CA LEU A 21 29.53 29.40 -4.95
C LEU A 21 28.28 29.98 -4.29
N LEU A 22 28.10 31.30 -4.37
CA LEU A 22 26.92 32.00 -3.85
C LEU A 22 25.65 31.58 -4.60
N THR A 23 25.72 31.41 -5.93
CA THR A 23 24.58 30.92 -6.72
C THR A 23 24.20 29.49 -6.37
N VAL A 24 25.16 28.60 -6.14
CA VAL A 24 24.89 27.21 -5.71
C VAL A 24 24.26 27.20 -4.31
N LEU A 25 24.78 28.01 -3.38
CA LEU A 25 24.22 28.13 -2.03
C LEU A 25 22.77 28.65 -2.05
N PHE A 26 22.50 29.66 -2.87
CA PHE A 26 21.16 30.23 -3.02
C PHE A 26 20.19 29.24 -3.69
N SER A 27 20.66 28.46 -4.67
CA SER A 27 19.86 27.40 -5.30
C SER A 27 19.46 26.31 -4.30
N LEU A 28 20.35 25.97 -3.37
CA LEU A 28 20.09 24.98 -2.32
C LEU A 28 19.05 25.48 -1.29
N MET A 29 19.00 26.79 -1.03
CA MET A 29 18.02 27.40 -0.13
C MET A 29 16.60 27.43 -0.73
N LEU A 30 16.47 27.41 -2.06
CA LEU A 30 15.17 27.34 -2.74
C LEU A 30 14.67 25.90 -2.98
N ALA A 31 15.45 24.89 -2.61
CA ALA A 31 15.01 23.50 -2.70
C ALA A 31 13.89 23.25 -1.68
N THR A 32 12.63 23.33 -2.13
CA THR A 32 11.50 22.88 -1.32
C THR A 32 11.55 21.36 -1.23
N PRO A 33 11.34 20.76 -0.03
CA PRO A 33 11.25 19.32 0.08
C PRO A 33 10.07 18.85 -0.78
N ALA A 34 10.32 17.91 -1.69
CA ALA A 34 9.27 17.25 -2.44
C ALA A 34 8.35 16.54 -1.44
N GLN A 35 7.16 17.09 -1.21
CA GLN A 35 6.15 16.44 -0.39
C GLN A 35 5.59 15.29 -1.21
N ALA A 36 5.91 14.05 -0.81
CA ALA A 36 5.25 12.88 -1.36
C ALA A 36 3.74 13.00 -1.07
N SER A 37 2.97 13.26 -2.13
CA SER A 37 1.53 13.36 -2.04
C SER A 37 0.95 11.96 -2.20
N ALA A 38 0.49 11.37 -1.10
CA ALA A 38 -0.27 10.13 -1.13
C ALA A 38 -1.74 10.44 -0.81
N SER A 39 -2.66 9.86 -1.58
CA SER A 39 -4.10 10.01 -1.36
C SER A 39 -4.74 8.65 -1.18
N THR A 40 -5.52 8.47 -0.12
CA THR A 40 -6.17 7.20 0.19
C THR A 40 -7.69 7.33 0.04
N VAL A 41 -8.27 6.42 -0.73
CA VAL A 41 -9.72 6.25 -0.90
C VAL A 41 -10.12 4.96 -0.20
N THR A 42 -11.15 5.03 0.65
CA THR A 42 -11.72 3.86 1.31
C THR A 42 -13.13 3.62 0.80
N THR A 43 -13.40 2.39 0.37
CA THR A 43 -14.73 1.95 -0.08
C THR A 43 -15.19 0.80 0.78
N SER A 44 -16.43 0.91 1.29
CA SER A 44 -17.13 -0.14 2.02
C SER A 44 -18.28 -0.64 1.17
N THR A 45 -18.33 -1.94 0.89
CA THR A 45 -19.38 -2.54 0.08
C THR A 45 -19.84 -3.86 0.67
N GLU A 46 -21.10 -4.18 0.46
CA GLU A 46 -21.69 -5.46 0.82
C GLU A 46 -22.31 -6.07 -0.44
N PHE A 47 -22.00 -7.33 -0.71
CA PHE A 47 -22.52 -8.02 -1.88
C PHE A 47 -22.72 -9.51 -1.62
N PRO A 48 -23.75 -10.13 -2.23
CA PRO A 48 -24.00 -11.55 -2.06
C PRO A 48 -22.93 -12.37 -2.79
N ILE A 49 -22.44 -13.41 -2.13
CA ILE A 49 -21.53 -14.39 -2.69
C ILE A 49 -22.20 -15.76 -2.81
N SER A 50 -21.76 -16.51 -3.82
CA SER A 50 -22.09 -17.92 -4.01
C SER A 50 -20.89 -18.59 -4.70
N LEU A 51 -20.06 -19.25 -3.91
CA LEU A 51 -18.80 -19.86 -4.38
C LEU A 51 -18.65 -21.27 -3.84
N THR A 52 -17.94 -22.12 -4.57
CA THR A 52 -17.51 -23.44 -4.07
C THR A 52 -16.01 -23.39 -3.84
N VAL A 53 -15.57 -23.66 -2.61
CA VAL A 53 -14.15 -23.65 -2.24
C VAL A 53 -13.75 -24.99 -1.63
N PHE A 54 -12.52 -25.42 -1.89
CA PHE A 54 -11.97 -26.59 -1.23
C PHE A 54 -11.37 -26.18 0.12
N ILE A 55 -11.91 -26.74 1.22
CA ILE A 55 -11.42 -26.50 2.57
C ILE A 55 -10.64 -27.75 3.01
N PRO A 56 -9.30 -27.73 3.02
CA PRO A 56 -8.49 -28.93 3.29
C PRO A 56 -8.64 -29.45 4.72
N CYS A 57 -9.06 -28.61 5.67
CA CYS A 57 -9.28 -29.00 7.06
C CYS A 57 -10.69 -29.52 7.35
N ALA A 58 -11.61 -29.45 6.40
CA ALA A 58 -12.97 -29.94 6.55
C ALA A 58 -13.03 -31.48 6.44
N ALA A 59 -14.20 -32.09 6.66
CA ALA A 59 -14.39 -33.55 6.73
C ALA A 59 -13.37 -34.28 7.63
N GLY A 60 -13.08 -33.74 8.82
CA GLY A 60 -12.11 -34.36 9.75
C GLY A 60 -10.65 -34.31 9.25
N GLY A 61 -10.33 -33.37 8.35
CA GLY A 61 -8.98 -33.16 7.82
C GLY A 61 -8.67 -33.87 6.51
N THR A 62 -9.64 -34.56 5.90
CA THR A 62 -9.49 -35.10 4.54
C THR A 62 -9.72 -34.03 3.46
N GLY A 63 -10.34 -32.93 3.84
CA GLY A 63 -10.75 -31.85 2.98
C GLY A 63 -12.01 -32.16 2.20
N GLU A 64 -12.78 -31.12 1.87
CA GLU A 64 -13.96 -31.22 1.02
C GLU A 64 -14.26 -29.91 0.32
N PHE A 65 -15.11 -29.99 -0.72
CA PHE A 65 -15.70 -28.81 -1.34
C PHE A 65 -16.89 -28.33 -0.50
N VAL A 66 -16.89 -27.04 -0.18
CA VAL A 66 -17.95 -26.36 0.56
C VAL A 66 -18.55 -25.29 -0.34
N ALA A 67 -19.87 -25.36 -0.52
CA ALA A 67 -20.64 -24.30 -1.17
C ALA A 67 -20.90 -23.20 -0.14
N LEU A 68 -20.18 -22.08 -0.27
CA LEU A 68 -20.33 -20.88 0.56
C LEU A 68 -21.36 -19.94 -0.05
N SER A 69 -22.27 -19.44 0.77
CA SER A 69 -23.25 -18.43 0.39
C SER A 69 -23.57 -17.49 1.53
N GLY A 70 -23.93 -16.25 1.18
CA GLY A 70 -24.30 -15.19 2.12
C GLY A 70 -23.78 -13.84 1.64
N ASP A 71 -23.96 -12.81 2.46
CA ASP A 71 -23.46 -11.47 2.15
C ASP A 71 -22.02 -11.32 2.68
N LEU A 72 -21.14 -10.84 1.80
CA LEU A 72 -19.76 -10.51 2.13
C LEU A 72 -19.63 -8.99 2.21
N HIS A 73 -19.16 -8.51 3.35
CA HIS A 73 -18.79 -7.11 3.54
C HIS A 73 -17.30 -6.96 3.29
N ASP A 74 -16.92 -6.11 2.33
CA ASP A 74 -15.52 -5.84 2.00
C ASP A 74 -15.18 -4.37 2.25
N LEU A 75 -13.97 -4.15 2.76
CA LEU A 75 -13.33 -2.85 2.86
C LEU A 75 -12.13 -2.80 1.92
N PHE A 76 -12.12 -1.84 1.01
CA PHE A 76 -11.00 -1.58 0.11
C PHE A 76 -10.36 -0.25 0.46
N HIS A 77 -9.06 -0.24 0.71
CA HIS A 77 -8.25 0.97 0.84
C HIS A 77 -7.30 1.07 -0.35
N VAL A 78 -7.53 2.04 -1.23
CA VAL A 78 -6.66 2.34 -2.37
C VAL A 78 -5.85 3.59 -2.03
N THR A 79 -4.53 3.46 -1.95
CA THR A 79 -3.62 4.59 -1.74
C THR A 79 -2.85 4.86 -3.02
N PHE A 80 -3.09 6.00 -3.67
CA PHE A 80 -2.29 6.45 -4.80
C PHE A 80 -1.03 7.14 -4.29
N ASP A 81 0.11 6.80 -4.86
CA ASP A 81 1.39 7.45 -4.55
C ASP A 81 1.62 8.68 -5.46
N GLY A 82 2.60 9.51 -5.10
CA GLY A 82 2.96 10.71 -5.85
C GLY A 82 3.75 10.45 -7.14
N ASN A 83 4.09 9.18 -7.41
CA ASN A 83 4.89 8.72 -8.54
C ASN A 83 4.06 8.00 -9.61
N GLY A 84 2.73 7.89 -9.42
CA GLY A 84 1.79 7.28 -10.37
C GLY A 84 1.45 5.82 -10.08
N GLY A 85 1.98 5.23 -9.01
CA GLY A 85 1.61 3.91 -8.52
C GLY A 85 0.46 3.95 -7.50
N PHE A 86 0.02 2.78 -7.05
CA PHE A 86 -0.99 2.66 -6.01
C PHE A 86 -0.78 1.43 -5.11
N HIS A 87 -1.32 1.45 -3.90
CA HIS A 87 -1.40 0.29 -3.00
C HIS A 87 -2.86 -0.06 -2.74
N LEU A 88 -3.20 -1.35 -2.83
CA LEU A 88 -4.52 -1.86 -2.48
C LEU A 88 -4.43 -2.74 -1.23
N ASP A 89 -5.20 -2.38 -0.21
CA ASP A 89 -5.51 -3.22 0.95
C ASP A 89 -6.99 -3.63 0.85
N ALA A 90 -7.25 -4.93 0.83
CA ALA A 90 -8.60 -5.49 0.82
C ALA A 90 -8.80 -6.30 2.10
N GLN A 91 -9.91 -6.04 2.79
CA GLN A 91 -10.32 -6.76 3.98
C GLN A 91 -11.71 -7.35 3.76
N ASP A 92 -11.76 -8.68 3.73
CA ASP A 92 -12.99 -9.45 3.64
C ASP A 92 -13.54 -9.66 5.06
N ASN A 93 -14.80 -9.29 5.28
CA ASN A 93 -15.51 -9.41 6.55
C ASN A 93 -16.82 -10.23 6.34
N PRO A 94 -16.71 -11.56 6.15
CA PRO A 94 -17.82 -12.51 6.04
C PRO A 94 -18.63 -12.62 7.34
N GLN A 95 -19.42 -11.58 7.66
CA GLN A 95 -20.43 -11.61 8.71
C GLN A 95 -21.76 -12.04 8.09
N GLY A 96 -22.04 -13.35 8.12
CA GLY A 96 -23.29 -13.90 7.55
C GLY A 96 -23.09 -14.89 6.42
N VAL A 97 -21.84 -15.12 5.99
CA VAL A 97 -21.52 -16.22 5.07
C VAL A 97 -21.63 -17.56 5.80
N SER A 98 -22.34 -18.50 5.19
CA SER A 98 -22.50 -19.87 5.66
C SER A 98 -22.05 -20.86 4.57
N GLY A 99 -21.79 -22.10 4.95
CA GLY A 99 -21.30 -23.12 4.03
C GLY A 99 -22.05 -24.44 4.18
N VAL A 100 -22.32 -25.10 3.04
CA VAL A 100 -22.83 -26.48 3.00
C VAL A 100 -21.79 -27.37 2.31
N GLY A 101 -21.30 -28.37 3.03
CA GLY A 101 -20.40 -29.39 2.49
C GLY A 101 -21.14 -30.37 1.59
N TRP A 102 -20.44 -30.89 0.57
CA TRP A 102 -21.04 -31.84 -0.38
C TRP A 102 -21.40 -33.19 0.25
N HIS A 103 -20.81 -33.53 1.41
CA HIS A 103 -21.07 -34.79 2.13
C HIS A 103 -22.09 -34.66 3.28
N ASP A 104 -22.99 -33.67 3.21
CA ASP A 104 -24.26 -33.68 3.94
C ASP A 104 -24.13 -33.70 5.48
N CYS A 105 -23.50 -32.67 6.04
CA CYS A 105 -23.66 -32.33 7.47
C CYS A 105 -24.48 -31.06 7.63
N VAL A 106 -25.80 -31.22 7.75
CA VAL A 106 -26.73 -30.26 8.38
C VAL A 106 -26.53 -30.32 9.90
N HIS A 107 -25.33 -29.98 10.35
CA HIS A 107 -25.09 -29.64 11.74
C HIS A 107 -24.50 -28.24 11.74
N ARG A 108 -25.28 -27.31 12.30
CA ARG A 108 -24.88 -26.00 12.80
C ARG A 108 -23.34 -25.93 12.87
N CYS A 109 -22.72 -25.11 12.03
CA CYS A 109 -21.30 -24.79 12.13
C CYS A 109 -21.08 -24.08 13.47
N GLU A 110 -21.10 -24.84 14.56
CA GLU A 110 -20.67 -24.43 15.86
C GLU A 110 -19.16 -24.26 15.75
N GLN A 111 -18.77 -23.00 15.54
CA GLN A 111 -17.46 -22.42 15.76
C GLN A 111 -16.34 -23.46 15.93
N LEU A 112 -15.77 -23.89 14.81
CA LEU A 112 -14.46 -24.50 14.88
C LEU A 112 -13.48 -23.47 15.47
N PRO A 113 -12.67 -23.83 16.47
CA PRO A 113 -11.74 -22.92 17.15
C PRO A 113 -10.49 -22.74 16.28
N TYR A 114 -10.67 -22.20 15.08
CA TYR A 114 -9.60 -21.56 14.36
C TYR A 114 -10.09 -20.16 14.05
N HIS A 115 -9.58 -19.25 14.87
CA HIS A 115 -9.46 -17.83 14.59
C HIS A 115 -9.34 -17.61 13.08
N TRP A 116 -10.38 -17.05 12.45
CA TRP A 116 -10.25 -16.46 11.14
C TRP A 116 -9.25 -15.31 11.28
N GLN A 117 -7.96 -15.60 11.13
CA GLN A 117 -6.96 -14.56 10.96
C GLN A 117 -7.17 -14.02 9.55
N TRP A 118 -7.98 -12.97 9.49
CA TRP A 118 -8.25 -12.14 8.32
C TRP A 118 -6.95 -11.92 7.55
N ALA A 119 -6.82 -12.60 6.42
CA ALA A 119 -5.65 -12.52 5.57
C ALA A 119 -5.66 -11.14 4.90
N ARG A 120 -4.99 -10.16 5.51
CA ARG A 120 -4.71 -8.88 4.87
C ARG A 120 -3.87 -9.17 3.63
N LYS A 121 -4.49 -9.21 2.45
CA LYS A 121 -3.77 -9.44 1.20
C LYS A 121 -3.35 -8.08 0.66
N GLN A 122 -2.20 -7.59 1.09
CA GLN A 122 -1.53 -6.48 0.41
C GLN A 122 -1.07 -6.98 -0.96
N LEU A 123 -1.76 -6.54 -2.01
CA LEU A 123 -1.30 -6.79 -3.37
C LEU A 123 -0.21 -5.76 -3.69
N PRO A 124 0.97 -6.17 -4.19
CA PRO A 124 1.94 -5.22 -4.67
C PRO A 124 1.32 -4.47 -5.86
N GLY A 125 1.22 -3.16 -5.71
CA GLY A 125 0.91 -2.28 -6.84
C GLY A 125 2.07 -2.24 -7.81
N ALA A 126 1.73 -2.10 -9.09
CA ALA A 126 2.67 -1.94 -10.20
C ALA A 126 3.43 -0.60 -10.12
#